data_AF-A0AAW1HUA6-F1
#
_entry.id   AF-A0AAW1HUA6-F1
#
_cell.length_a   1.000
_cell.length_b   1.000
_cell.length_c   1.000
_cell.angle_alpha   90.00
_cell.angle_beta   90.00
_cell.angle_gamma   90.00
#
_symmetry.space_group_name_H-M   'P 1'
#
loop_
_entity.id
_entity.type
_entity.pdbx_description
1 polymer ?
#
loop_
_entity_poly.entity_id
_entity_poly.type
_entity_poly.pdbx_seq_one_letter_code
_entity_poly.pdbx_strand_id
1 'polypeptide(L)'
;MKRRTQGSDETIGMFVAVMSVYFDRLEQIGCPLPYHESARLKFLLRNLTPYNQQQLSLVTITSVEQLKKVGRQIEQARASEFNAI
;
A
#
# COMPACT_ATOMS: atom_id res chain seq x y z
N MET A 1 6.56 -13.82 -2.01
CA MET A 1 6.03 -12.54 -1.50
C MET A 1 7.05 -11.64 -0.78
N LYS A 2 8.09 -12.17 -0.10
CA LYS A 2 9.10 -11.37 0.67
C LYS A 2 9.84 -10.25 -0.10
N ARG A 3 9.66 -10.12 -1.41
CA ARG A 3 10.36 -9.16 -2.29
C ARG A 3 9.45 -8.26 -3.12
N ARG A 4 8.12 -8.32 -2.93
CA ARG A 4 7.20 -7.50 -3.74
C ARG A 4 7.10 -6.09 -3.15
N THR A 5 7.63 -5.12 -3.87
CA THR A 5 7.56 -3.67 -3.60
C THR A 5 6.77 -2.97 -4.68
N GLN A 6 6.07 -1.88 -4.36
CA GLN A 6 5.35 -1.04 -5.32
C GLN A 6 6.28 -0.61 -6.46
N GLY A 7 5.84 -0.81 -7.71
CA GLY A 7 6.59 -0.37 -8.90
C GLY A 7 6.58 1.16 -9.05
N SER A 8 7.51 1.70 -9.84
CA SER A 8 7.59 3.15 -10.14
C SER A 8 6.32 3.70 -10.77
N ASP A 9 5.72 2.92 -11.66
CA ASP A 9 4.52 3.29 -12.44
C ASP A 9 3.24 2.67 -11.87
N GLU A 10 3.36 1.98 -10.73
CA GLU A 10 2.24 1.33 -10.08
C GLU A 10 1.63 2.29 -9.06
N THR A 11 0.35 2.60 -9.22
CA THR A 11 -0.40 3.35 -8.19
C THR A 11 -0.53 2.54 -6.90
N ILE A 12 -0.70 3.22 -5.77
CA ILE A 12 -0.91 2.55 -4.49
C ILE A 12 -2.16 1.67 -4.51
N GLY A 13 -3.19 2.10 -5.26
CA GLY A 13 -4.42 1.34 -5.46
C GLY A 13 -4.16 -0.01 -6.15
N MET A 14 -3.37 0.00 -7.22
CA MET A 14 -2.97 -1.22 -7.95
C MET A 14 -2.14 -2.15 -7.05
N PHE A 15 -1.13 -1.60 -6.38
CA PHE A 15 -0.28 -2.37 -5.49
C PHE A 15 -1.09 -3.05 -4.38
N VAL A 16 -1.93 -2.29 -3.67
CA VAL A 16 -2.75 -2.84 -2.59
C VAL A 16 -3.72 -3.90 -3.12
N ALA A 17 -4.35 -3.70 -4.28
CA ALA A 17 -5.26 -4.68 -4.86
C ALA A 17 -4.55 -6.01 -5.18
N VAL A 18 -3.38 -5.95 -5.81
CA VAL A 18 -2.55 -7.13 -6.10
C VAL A 18 -2.14 -7.84 -4.81
N MET A 19 -1.72 -7.09 -3.79
CA MET A 19 -1.31 -7.65 -2.51
C MET A 19 -2.48 -8.26 -1.74
N SER A 20 -3.69 -7.68 -1.79
CA SER A 20 -4.91 -8.27 -1.24
C SER A 20 -5.17 -9.67 -1.82
N VAL A 21 -5.09 -9.82 -3.15
CA VAL A 21 -5.25 -11.14 -3.80
C VAL A 21 -4.20 -12.14 -3.31
N TYR A 22 -2.95 -11.72 -3.09
CA TYR A 22 -1.93 -12.60 -2.52
C TYR A 22 -2.24 -12.99 -1.07
N PHE A 23 -2.65 -12.04 -0.24
CA PHE A 23 -3.02 -12.33 1.15
C PHE A 23 -4.18 -13.32 1.22
N ASP A 24 -5.21 -13.13 0.41
CA ASP A 24 -6.39 -14.00 0.40
C ASP A 24 -6.03 -15.42 -0.07
N ARG A 25 -5.14 -15.56 -1.06
CA ARG A 25 -4.62 -16.89 -1.47
C ARG A 25 -3.78 -17.55 -0.40
N LEU A 26 -2.94 -16.80 0.31
CA LEU A 26 -2.14 -17.32 1.41
C LEU A 26 -3.04 -17.82 2.55
N GLU A 27 -4.13 -17.10 2.80
CA GLU A 27 -5.13 -17.46 3.79
C GLU A 27 -5.84 -18.77 3.42
N GLN A 28 -6.24 -18.93 2.15
CA GLN A 28 -6.88 -20.15 1.65
C GLN A 28 -6.02 -21.42 1.80
N ILE A 29 -4.69 -21.30 1.68
CA ILE A 29 -3.76 -22.43 1.80
C ILE A 29 -3.27 -22.66 3.24
N GLY A 30 -3.84 -21.97 4.23
CA GLY A 30 -3.48 -22.12 5.64
C GLY A 30 -2.10 -21.56 6.00
N CYS A 31 -1.54 -20.65 5.19
CA CYS A 31 -0.23 -20.07 5.47
C CYS A 31 -0.30 -19.09 6.67
N PRO A 32 0.53 -19.24 7.71
CA PRO A 32 0.49 -18.40 8.90
C PRO A 32 1.00 -16.96 8.70
N LEU A 33 1.32 -16.55 7.45
CA LEU A 33 1.59 -15.14 7.16
C LEU A 33 0.35 -14.31 7.52
N PRO A 34 0.56 -13.18 8.19
CA PRO A 34 -0.29 -12.82 9.30
C PRO A 34 -1.68 -12.41 8.81
N TYR A 35 -2.66 -13.29 9.08
CA TYR A 35 -4.06 -13.10 8.76
C TYR A 35 -4.60 -11.74 9.24
N HIS A 36 -4.01 -11.21 10.31
CA HIS A 36 -4.39 -9.96 10.92
C HIS A 36 -4.09 -8.74 10.04
N GLU A 37 -5.11 -7.90 9.89
CA GLU A 37 -5.05 -6.65 9.13
C GLU A 37 -3.85 -5.78 9.50
N SER A 38 -3.52 -5.68 10.78
CA SER A 38 -2.37 -4.91 11.28
C SER A 38 -1.04 -5.34 10.66
N ALA A 39 -0.91 -6.61 10.32
CA ALA A 39 0.30 -7.16 9.78
C ALA A 39 0.31 -7.14 8.24
N ARG A 40 -0.86 -7.29 7.60
CA ARG A 40 -1.05 -6.93 6.17
C ARG A 40 -0.66 -5.46 5.96
N LEU A 41 -1.13 -4.56 6.83
CA LEU A 41 -0.84 -3.14 6.79
C LEU A 41 0.66 -2.84 6.97
N LYS A 42 1.31 -3.43 7.99
CA LYS A 42 2.77 -3.32 8.18
C LYS A 42 3.53 -3.78 6.94
N PHE A 43 3.11 -4.87 6.31
CA PHE A 43 3.72 -5.35 5.09
C PHE A 43 3.54 -4.34 3.95
N LEU A 44 2.32 -3.86 3.72
CA LEU A 44 2.04 -2.89 2.67
C LEU A 44 2.88 -1.63 2.84
N LEU A 45 2.83 -0.99 4.01
CA LEU A 45 3.55 0.25 4.31
C LEU A 45 5.06 0.15 4.03
N ARG A 46 5.71 -0.94 4.47
CA ARG A 46 7.16 -1.15 4.26
C ARG A 46 7.54 -1.37 2.79
N ASN A 47 6.59 -1.73 1.94
CA ASN A 47 6.83 -2.12 0.56
C ASN A 47 6.29 -1.09 -0.45
N LEU A 48 5.80 0.07 -0.01
CA LEU A 48 5.45 1.17 -0.89
C LEU A 48 6.68 1.83 -1.52
N THR A 49 6.47 2.71 -2.50
CA THR A 49 7.55 3.57 -3.01
C THR A 49 8.11 4.48 -1.91
N PRO A 50 9.39 4.88 -1.95
CA PRO A 50 9.96 5.78 -0.95
C PRO A 50 9.16 7.07 -0.75
N TYR A 51 8.65 7.64 -1.85
CA TYR A 51 7.78 8.83 -1.80
C TYR A 51 6.52 8.59 -0.97
N ASN A 52 5.77 7.53 -1.26
CA ASN A 52 4.55 7.21 -0.51
C ASN A 52 4.86 6.87 0.95
N GLN A 53 5.98 6.18 1.24
CA GLN A 53 6.42 5.90 2.61
C GLN A 53 6.66 7.20 3.40
N GLN A 54 7.37 8.16 2.80
CA GLN A 54 7.66 9.44 3.44
C GLN A 54 6.37 10.22 3.73
N GLN A 55 5.47 10.35 2.75
CA GLN A 55 4.21 11.08 2.93
C GLN A 55 3.31 10.43 3.99
N LEU A 56 3.24 9.10 4.00
CA LEU A 56 2.42 8.35 4.95
C LEU A 56 3.02 8.31 6.37
N SER A 57 4.32 8.54 6.54
CA SER A 57 4.93 8.61 7.88
C SER A 57 4.42 9.77 8.74
N LEU A 58 3.78 10.76 8.11
CA LEU A 58 3.17 11.92 8.77
C LEU A 58 1.76 11.64 9.29
N VAL A 59 1.20 10.45 9.00
CA VAL A 59 -0.19 10.11 9.31
C VAL A 59 -0.26 8.73 9.97
N THR A 60 -1.06 8.61 11.02
CA THR A 60 -1.36 7.31 11.62
C THR A 60 -2.36 6.55 10.75
N ILE A 61 -1.90 5.49 10.09
CA ILE A 61 -2.74 4.58 9.31
C ILE A 61 -3.01 3.32 10.14
N THR A 62 -4.28 2.98 10.34
CA THR A 62 -4.71 1.84 11.16
C THR A 62 -5.39 0.73 10.37
N SER A 63 -5.81 0.99 9.12
CA SER A 63 -6.47 0.02 8.26
C SER A 63 -5.97 0.06 6.82
N VAL A 64 -6.20 -1.03 6.08
CA VAL A 64 -5.85 -1.10 4.65
C VAL A 64 -6.74 -0.16 3.81
N GLU A 65 -7.99 0.04 4.23
CA GLU A 65 -8.89 0.97 3.58
C GLU A 65 -8.39 2.42 3.72
N GLN A 66 -7.99 2.81 4.93
CA GLN A 66 -7.42 4.14 5.18
C GLN A 66 -6.15 4.35 4.36
N LEU A 67 -5.28 3.34 4.28
CA LEU A 67 -4.10 3.38 3.41
C LEU A 67 -4.46 3.70 1.96
N LYS A 68 -5.45 3.00 1.40
CA LYS A 68 -5.92 3.23 0.02
C LYS A 68 -6.47 4.65 -0.16
N LYS A 69 -7.23 5.14 0.82
CA LYS A 69 -7.82 6.48 0.75
C LYS A 69 -6.74 7.56 0.77
N VAL A 70 -5.87 7.56 1.78
CA VAL A 70 -4.83 8.58 1.98
C VAL A 70 -3.79 8.51 0.86
N GLY A 71 -3.35 7.31 0.48
CA GLY A 71 -2.38 7.14 -0.60
C GLY A 71 -2.87 7.66 -1.95
N ARG A 72 -4.15 7.45 -2.29
CA ARG A 72 -4.72 8.04 -3.51
C ARG A 72 -4.75 9.57 -3.47
N GLN A 73 -5.03 10.16 -2.30
CA GLN A 73 -5.01 11.61 -2.14
C GLN A 73 -3.60 12.17 -2.35
N ILE A 74 -2.57 11.48 -1.83
CA ILE A 74 -1.16 11.82 -2.05
C ILE A 74 -0.80 11.77 -3.55
N GLU A 75 -1.18 10.69 -4.24
CA GLU A 75 -0.91 10.55 -5.68
C GLU A 75 -1.65 11.61 -6.52
N GLN A 76 -2.88 11.95 -6.15
CA GLN A 76 -3.65 13.02 -6.79
C GLN A 76 -3.04 14.40 -6.57
N ALA A 77 -2.60 14.71 -5.34
CA ALA A 77 -1.92 15.97 -5.03
C ALA A 77 -0.64 16.11 -5.86
N ARG A 78 0.19 15.06 -5.92
CA ARG A 78 1.41 15.04 -6.74
C ARG A 78 1.14 15.26 -8.23
N ALA A 79 0.11 14.61 -8.78
CA ALA A 79 -0.27 14.79 -10.18
C ALA A 79 -0.77 16.22 -10.46
N SER A 80 -1.44 16.84 -9.48
CA SER A 80 -1.97 18.20 -9.61
C SER A 80 -0.87 19.26 -9.55
N GLU A 81 0.13 19.08 -8.68
CA GLU A 81 1.33 19.93 -8.61
C GLU A 81 2.11 19.92 -9.93
N PHE A 82 2.21 18.76 -10.59
CA PHE A 82 2.92 18.64 -11.85
C PHE A 82 2.19 19.32 -13.03
N ASN A 83 0.86 19.42 -12.97
CA ASN A 83 0.04 20.08 -14.01
C ASN A 83 -0.10 21.60 -13.80
N ALA A 84 0.43 22.15 -12.71
CA ALA A 84 0.35 23.56 -12.37
C ALA A 84 1.59 24.38 -12.81
N ILE A 85 2.53 23.74 -13.51
CA ILE A 85 3.78 24.30 -14.07
C ILE A 85 3.71 24.21 -15.59
#